data_AF-A0A4Q3XVW6-F1
#
_entry.id   AF-A0A4Q3XVW6-F1
#
_cell.length_a   1.000
_cell.length_b   1.000
_cell.length_c   1.000
_cell.angle_alpha   90.00
_cell.angle_beta   90.00
_cell.angle_gamma   90.00
#
_symmetry.space_group_name_H-M   'P 1'
#
loop_
_entity.id
_entity.type
_entity.pdbx_description
1 polymer ?
#
loop_
_entity_poly.entity_id
_entity_poly.type
_entity_poly.pdbx_seq_one_letter_code
_entity_poly.pdbx_strand_id
1 'polypeptide(L)'
;MSSNLSHKAYMIGAGIGNLSAAVYLIRDGEWNGEDITIMGLDMHGANDGESAATFQHQYGHRELGNDAGFINRGGRMLNEETYENLWDILSAVPSLDNPGKSVTDDILDFDHAHPTHDVARLIDRDGIRNKGENDYKHMQFDNKDRYLLTKLMTMPESDEAKLDDISIEQWFEDTPHFFTTNFWYMWETTFAFKRVSSAMELRRYMNRMILEFSRIQTLAGVTRSPYNQYESIILPMRTFLEGKGVKFVNELKITEFVFKDKLQQGGP
;
A
#
# COMPACT_ATOMS: atom_id res chain seq x y z
N MET A 1 -29.24 37.97 -2.16
CA MET A 1 -28.09 37.43 -2.89
C MET A 1 -28.06 35.94 -2.63
N SER A 2 -28.48 35.14 -3.60
CA SER A 2 -28.33 33.68 -3.54
C SER A 2 -26.84 33.38 -3.66
N SER A 3 -26.18 33.06 -2.55
CA SER A 3 -24.82 32.51 -2.62
C SER A 3 -24.95 31.12 -3.24
N ASN A 4 -24.61 31.00 -4.52
CA ASN A 4 -24.37 29.69 -5.11
C ASN A 4 -23.19 29.10 -4.35
N LEU A 5 -23.47 28.22 -3.39
CA LEU A 5 -22.43 27.48 -2.70
C LEU A 5 -21.67 26.67 -3.76
N SER A 6 -20.36 26.85 -3.81
CA SER A 6 -19.46 25.97 -4.58
C SER A 6 -19.65 24.53 -4.11
N HIS A 7 -19.47 23.57 -5.02
CA HIS A 7 -19.47 22.15 -4.69
C HIS A 7 -18.43 21.88 -3.57
N LYS A 8 -18.73 20.97 -2.65
CA LYS A 8 -17.85 20.62 -1.53
C LYS A 8 -17.52 19.13 -1.57
N ALA A 9 -16.30 18.78 -1.18
CA ALA A 9 -15.85 17.39 -1.05
C ALA A 9 -15.47 17.09 0.40
N TYR A 10 -15.93 15.94 0.89
CA TYR A 10 -15.71 15.48 2.26
C TYR A 10 -15.08 14.09 2.23
N MET A 11 -13.88 13.97 2.80
CA MET A 11 -13.11 12.73 2.81
C MET A 11 -13.06 12.19 4.23
N ILE A 12 -13.48 10.93 4.43
CA ILE A 12 -13.45 10.26 5.73
C ILE A 12 -12.20 9.37 5.79
N GLY A 13 -11.25 9.75 6.64
CA GLY A 13 -9.92 9.18 6.78
C GLY A 13 -8.84 10.04 6.08
N ALA A 14 -7.69 10.21 6.74
CA ALA A 14 -6.54 10.96 6.24
C ALA A 14 -5.42 10.06 5.68
N GLY A 15 -5.80 8.91 5.12
CA GLY A 15 -4.86 8.00 4.44
C GLY A 15 -4.53 8.45 3.02
N ILE A 16 -3.48 7.84 2.44
CA ILE A 16 -2.96 8.21 1.11
C ILE A 16 -4.04 8.26 0.03
N GLY A 17 -5.03 7.35 0.03
CA GLY A 17 -6.11 7.35 -0.96
C GLY A 17 -6.92 8.66 -0.99
N ASN A 18 -7.27 9.20 0.17
CA ASN A 18 -8.01 10.47 0.25
C ASN A 18 -7.14 11.69 0.02
N LEU A 19 -5.86 11.65 0.42
CA LEU A 19 -4.89 12.70 0.07
C LEU A 19 -4.73 12.77 -1.46
N SER A 20 -4.55 11.62 -2.10
CA SER A 20 -4.50 11.47 -3.56
C SER A 20 -5.78 11.98 -4.24
N ALA A 21 -6.96 11.64 -3.70
CA ALA A 21 -8.23 12.15 -4.23
C ALA A 21 -8.31 13.69 -4.16
N ALA A 22 -7.83 14.31 -3.08
CA ALA A 22 -7.77 15.75 -2.97
C ALA A 22 -6.76 16.38 -3.95
N VAL A 23 -5.60 15.75 -4.18
CA VAL A 23 -4.65 16.18 -5.22
C VAL A 23 -5.32 16.12 -6.60
N TYR A 24 -6.01 15.04 -6.94
CA TYR A 24 -6.74 14.93 -8.22
C TYR A 24 -7.82 16.00 -8.37
N LEU A 25 -8.64 16.26 -7.33
CA LEU A 25 -9.67 17.30 -7.40
C LEU A 25 -9.07 18.69 -7.66
N ILE A 26 -7.94 19.01 -7.03
CA ILE A 26 -7.28 20.30 -7.21
C ILE A 26 -6.58 20.38 -8.57
N ARG A 27 -5.75 19.38 -8.91
CA ARG A 27 -4.88 19.38 -10.09
C ARG A 27 -5.68 19.22 -11.38
N ASP A 28 -6.58 18.24 -11.41
CA ASP A 28 -7.27 17.81 -12.64
C ASP A 28 -8.72 18.27 -12.67
N GLY A 29 -9.35 18.39 -11.50
CA GLY A 29 -10.70 18.93 -11.37
C GLY A 29 -10.74 20.46 -11.28
N GLU A 30 -9.60 21.12 -11.11
CA GLU A 30 -9.47 22.57 -10.90
C GLU A 30 -10.28 23.09 -9.68
N TRP A 31 -10.45 22.25 -8.65
CA TRP A 31 -11.15 22.64 -7.42
C TRP A 31 -10.29 23.58 -6.56
N ASN A 32 -10.95 24.48 -5.84
CA ASN A 32 -10.31 25.25 -4.77
C ASN A 32 -10.14 24.36 -3.53
N GLY A 33 -8.96 24.36 -2.91
CA GLY A 33 -8.74 23.55 -1.70
C GLY A 33 -9.70 23.88 -0.56
N GLU A 34 -10.17 25.12 -0.46
CA GLU A 34 -11.15 25.57 0.55
C GLU A 34 -12.51 24.84 0.48
N ASP A 35 -12.78 24.19 -0.65
CA ASP A 35 -13.97 23.37 -0.91
C ASP A 35 -13.79 21.90 -0.48
N ILE A 36 -12.58 21.51 -0.08
CA ILE A 36 -12.21 20.14 0.29
C ILE A 36 -11.94 20.06 1.80
N THR A 37 -12.58 19.10 2.47
CA THR A 37 -12.35 18.80 3.89
C THR A 37 -11.97 17.34 4.08
N ILE A 38 -10.81 17.09 4.67
CA ILE A 38 -10.31 15.76 5.03
C ILE A 38 -10.45 15.58 6.54
N MET A 39 -11.20 14.56 6.94
CA MET A 39 -11.53 14.26 8.34
C MET A 39 -10.77 13.01 8.79
N GLY A 40 -9.74 13.18 9.62
CA GLY A 40 -9.00 12.11 10.28
C GLY A 40 -9.37 11.96 11.75
N LEU A 41 -8.69 11.03 12.42
CA LEU A 41 -8.64 10.90 13.89
C LEU A 41 -7.20 10.80 14.41
N ASP A 42 -6.23 10.82 13.49
CA ASP A 42 -4.80 10.85 13.75
C ASP A 42 -4.30 12.22 13.29
N MET A 43 -3.59 12.92 14.18
CA MET A 43 -3.10 14.27 13.91
C MET A 43 -2.03 14.29 12.81
N HIS A 44 -1.28 13.20 12.68
CA HIS A 44 -0.13 13.09 11.78
C HIS A 44 -0.57 12.42 10.48
N GLY A 45 -1.35 11.34 10.57
CA GLY A 45 -1.92 10.64 9.42
C GLY A 45 -1.36 9.24 9.27
N ALA A 46 -1.49 8.66 8.08
CA ALA A 46 -1.15 7.26 7.89
C ALA A 46 0.36 6.98 8.00
N ASN A 47 0.71 5.86 8.65
CA ASN A 47 2.07 5.32 8.75
C ASN A 47 3.09 6.22 9.44
N ASP A 48 2.59 7.10 10.31
CA ASP A 48 3.42 7.93 11.16
C ASP A 48 4.47 7.07 11.90
N GLY A 49 5.71 7.56 11.84
CA GLY A 49 6.92 6.94 12.35
C GLY A 49 7.36 7.46 13.72
N GLU A 50 6.60 8.39 14.29
CA GLU A 50 6.99 9.19 15.47
C GLU A 50 7.21 8.35 16.75
N SER A 51 7.67 9.02 17.81
CA SER A 51 7.88 8.40 19.11
C SER A 51 6.65 7.68 19.66
N ALA A 52 6.88 6.58 20.36
CA ALA A 52 5.81 5.84 21.03
C ALA A 52 5.03 6.70 22.04
N ALA A 53 5.68 7.71 22.62
CA ALA A 53 5.05 8.69 23.51
C ALA A 53 3.97 9.52 22.79
N THR A 54 4.26 10.02 21.58
CA THR A 54 3.29 10.77 20.76
C THR A 54 2.02 9.96 20.51
N PHE A 55 2.17 8.65 20.26
CA PHE A 55 1.06 7.78 19.95
C PHE A 55 0.08 7.54 21.10
N GLN A 56 0.50 7.70 22.35
CA GLN A 56 -0.38 7.52 23.51
C GLN A 56 -1.55 8.50 23.53
N HIS A 57 -1.37 9.68 22.94
CA HIS A 57 -2.37 10.74 22.89
C HIS A 57 -3.28 10.66 21.65
N GLN A 58 -3.05 9.69 20.75
CA GLN A 58 -3.86 9.51 19.55
C GLN A 58 -5.08 8.62 19.79
N TYR A 59 -6.09 8.79 18.94
CA TYR A 59 -7.32 8.01 19.01
C TYR A 59 -7.06 6.49 18.96
N GLY A 60 -7.62 5.77 19.92
CA GLY A 60 -7.54 4.29 19.98
C GLY A 60 -6.29 3.72 20.62
N HIS A 61 -5.37 4.57 21.10
CA HIS A 61 -4.17 4.14 21.83
C HIS A 61 -4.36 4.26 23.34
N ARG A 62 -3.53 3.53 24.07
CA ARG A 62 -3.49 3.53 25.54
C ARG A 62 -2.09 3.86 26.01
N GLU A 63 -1.97 4.30 27.25
CA GLU A 63 -0.69 4.49 27.93
C GLU A 63 0.16 3.22 27.84
N LEU A 64 1.44 3.39 27.50
CA LEU A 64 2.41 2.31 27.37
C LEU A 64 3.28 2.27 28.63
N GLY A 65 3.59 1.06 29.12
CA GLY A 65 4.53 0.91 30.25
C GLY A 65 5.97 1.30 29.91
N ASN A 66 6.29 1.49 28.62
CA ASN A 66 7.53 2.04 28.12
C ASN A 66 7.24 2.69 26.76
N ASP A 67 7.56 3.96 26.62
CA ASP A 67 7.30 4.79 25.43
C ASP A 67 8.57 5.36 24.80
N ALA A 68 9.73 4.81 25.16
CA ALA A 68 10.99 5.12 24.52
C ALA A 68 11.04 4.51 23.11
N GLY A 69 11.54 5.31 22.15
CA GLY A 69 11.81 4.89 20.78
C GLY A 69 10.71 5.27 19.78
N PHE A 70 10.97 4.96 18.51
CA PHE A 70 10.10 5.25 17.38
C PHE A 70 9.21 4.04 17.03
N ILE A 71 8.03 4.29 16.48
CA ILE A 71 7.14 3.23 16.01
C ILE A 71 7.11 3.22 14.49
N ASN A 72 7.51 2.11 13.87
CA ASN A 72 7.22 1.89 12.45
C ASN A 72 5.81 1.28 12.31
N ARG A 73 4.82 2.10 11.96
CA ARG A 73 3.42 1.67 11.74
C ARG A 73 3.19 0.85 10.46
N GLY A 74 4.26 0.48 9.76
CA GLY A 74 4.24 -0.43 8.63
C GLY A 74 5.31 -0.06 7.63
N GLY A 75 6.32 -0.94 7.48
CA GLY A 75 7.24 -0.87 6.36
C GLY A 75 6.48 -1.18 5.07
N ARG A 76 6.49 -0.24 4.13
CA ARG A 76 5.83 -0.40 2.84
C ARG A 76 6.88 -0.39 1.72
N MET A 77 6.60 -1.13 0.66
CA MET A 77 7.41 -1.19 -0.54
C MET A 77 6.73 -0.36 -1.63
N LEU A 78 7.54 0.25 -2.50
CA LEU A 78 7.09 0.81 -3.77
C LEU A 78 7.68 -0.05 -4.89
N ASN A 79 7.21 0.15 -6.11
CA ASN A 79 7.82 -0.45 -7.30
C ASN A 79 7.69 0.53 -8.47
N GLU A 80 8.83 0.95 -9.02
CA GLU A 80 8.90 1.91 -10.12
C GLU A 80 8.09 1.42 -11.33
N GLU A 81 8.19 0.14 -11.68
CA GLU A 81 7.54 -0.44 -12.86
C GLU A 81 6.03 -0.64 -12.73
N THR A 82 5.45 -0.45 -11.54
CA THR A 82 4.03 -0.74 -11.25
C THR A 82 3.25 0.45 -10.72
N TYR A 83 3.83 1.36 -9.94
CA TYR A 83 3.03 2.31 -9.19
C TYR A 83 2.67 3.56 -10.02
N GLU A 84 2.17 3.40 -11.25
CA GLU A 84 2.04 4.49 -12.23
C GLU A 84 1.18 5.64 -11.70
N ASN A 85 0.05 5.33 -11.05
CA ASN A 85 -0.80 6.35 -10.41
C ASN A 85 -0.12 7.07 -9.25
N LEU A 86 0.73 6.38 -8.48
CA LEU A 86 1.44 7.01 -7.37
C LEU A 86 2.49 7.98 -7.91
N TRP A 87 3.27 7.55 -8.91
CA TRP A 87 4.31 8.39 -9.51
C TRP A 87 3.71 9.62 -10.19
N ASP A 88 2.57 9.47 -10.88
CA ASP A 88 1.83 10.60 -11.43
C ASP A 88 1.41 11.61 -10.34
N ILE A 89 0.77 11.16 -9.27
CA ILE A 89 0.31 12.06 -8.20
C ILE A 89 1.48 12.72 -7.49
N LEU A 90 2.50 11.95 -7.10
CA LEU A 90 3.64 12.45 -6.33
C LEU A 90 4.55 13.35 -7.17
N SER A 91 4.48 13.30 -8.50
CA SER A 91 5.19 14.24 -9.37
C SER A 91 4.65 15.68 -9.25
N ALA A 92 3.39 15.85 -8.82
CA ALA A 92 2.78 17.16 -8.58
C ALA A 92 3.02 17.68 -7.15
N VAL A 93 3.53 16.84 -6.25
CA VAL A 93 3.77 17.18 -4.84
C VAL A 93 5.24 17.60 -4.71
N PRO A 94 5.54 18.84 -4.26
CA PRO A 94 6.91 19.27 -4.03
C PRO A 94 7.59 18.47 -2.93
N SER A 95 8.88 18.16 -3.10
CA SER A 95 9.71 17.68 -2.00
C SER A 95 9.85 18.76 -0.92
N LEU A 96 9.92 18.32 0.33
CA LEU A 96 10.18 19.17 1.49
C LEU A 96 11.68 19.41 1.73
N ASP A 97 12.53 18.49 1.28
CA ASP A 97 13.98 18.53 1.54
C ASP A 97 14.77 19.14 0.37
N ASN A 98 14.29 18.96 -0.86
CA ASN A 98 15.02 19.31 -2.07
C ASN A 98 14.25 20.35 -2.90
N PRO A 99 14.58 21.66 -2.77
CA PRO A 99 13.91 22.71 -3.51
C PRO A 99 13.95 22.49 -5.03
N GLY A 100 12.78 22.56 -5.68
CA GLY A 100 12.65 22.39 -7.13
C GLY A 100 12.46 20.94 -7.59
N LYS A 101 12.48 19.95 -6.68
CA LYS A 101 12.13 18.55 -6.97
C LYS A 101 10.72 18.21 -6.52
N SER A 102 10.12 17.24 -7.19
CA SER A 102 8.91 16.56 -6.72
C SER A 102 9.25 15.43 -5.74
N VAL A 103 8.25 14.91 -5.03
CA VAL A 103 8.39 13.72 -4.20
C VAL A 103 8.74 12.49 -5.05
N THR A 104 8.23 12.40 -6.29
CA THR A 104 8.63 11.34 -7.22
C THR A 104 10.12 11.40 -7.52
N ASP A 105 10.66 12.59 -7.83
CA ASP A 105 12.10 12.75 -8.12
C ASP A 105 12.96 12.32 -6.92
N ASP A 106 12.57 12.76 -5.71
CA ASP A 106 13.28 12.42 -4.48
C ASP A 106 13.34 10.91 -4.21
N ILE A 107 12.22 10.21 -4.43
CA ILE A 107 12.15 8.77 -4.19
C ILE A 107 12.95 8.01 -5.24
N LEU A 108 12.79 8.33 -6.53
CA LEU A 108 13.47 7.60 -7.61
C LEU A 108 14.98 7.87 -7.62
N ASP A 109 15.41 9.12 -7.43
CA ASP A 109 16.84 9.45 -7.35
C ASP A 109 17.52 8.74 -6.17
N PHE A 110 16.84 8.66 -5.03
CA PHE A 110 17.34 7.92 -3.88
C PHE A 110 17.45 6.43 -4.17
N ASP A 111 16.40 5.82 -4.71
CA ASP A 111 16.37 4.39 -4.98
C ASP A 111 17.43 3.97 -6.01
N HIS A 112 17.59 4.75 -7.09
CA HIS A 112 18.59 4.50 -8.14
C HIS A 112 20.02 4.59 -7.59
N ALA A 113 20.26 5.43 -6.59
CA ALA A 113 21.55 5.54 -5.91
C ALA A 113 21.78 4.44 -4.85
N HIS A 114 20.72 3.76 -4.39
CA HIS A 114 20.77 2.76 -3.31
C HIS A 114 20.09 1.45 -3.71
N PRO A 115 20.55 0.77 -4.79
CA PRO A 115 19.89 -0.41 -5.33
C PRO A 115 19.79 -1.55 -4.30
N THR A 116 18.60 -2.14 -4.20
CA THR A 116 18.35 -3.26 -3.28
C THR A 116 18.91 -4.57 -3.83
N HIS A 117 19.61 -5.34 -2.99
CA HIS A 117 19.98 -6.73 -3.26
C HIS A 117 20.03 -7.53 -1.95
N ASP A 118 18.94 -8.22 -1.63
CA ASP A 118 18.88 -9.09 -0.45
C ASP A 118 19.75 -10.35 -0.67
N VAL A 119 20.59 -10.65 0.33
CA VAL A 119 21.51 -11.80 0.34
C VAL A 119 21.06 -12.85 1.35
N ALA A 120 20.49 -12.42 2.47
CA ALA A 120 20.08 -13.28 3.58
C ALA A 120 18.56 -13.38 3.67
N ARG A 121 17.90 -13.36 2.50
CA ARG A 121 16.44 -13.32 2.35
C ARG A 121 15.73 -14.45 3.08
N LEU A 122 16.34 -15.63 3.11
CA LEU A 122 15.89 -16.82 3.83
C LEU A 122 17.03 -17.36 4.69
N ILE A 123 16.75 -17.58 5.97
CA ILE A 123 17.67 -18.16 6.94
C ILE A 123 16.93 -19.29 7.66
N ASP A 124 17.52 -20.48 7.67
CA ASP A 124 17.01 -21.62 8.43
C ASP A 124 18.01 -22.04 9.51
N ARG A 125 17.81 -23.23 10.12
CA ARG A 125 18.64 -23.72 11.22
C ARG A 125 20.10 -23.94 10.82
N ASP A 126 20.38 -24.18 9.54
CA ASP A 126 21.71 -24.45 9.00
C ASP A 126 22.38 -23.17 8.45
N GLY A 127 21.66 -22.04 8.48
CA GLY A 127 22.17 -20.71 8.15
C GLY A 127 21.49 -20.10 6.92
N ILE A 128 22.24 -19.24 6.22
CA ILE A 128 21.72 -18.48 5.08
C ILE A 128 21.55 -19.42 3.86
N ARG A 129 20.38 -19.36 3.23
CA ARG A 129 20.06 -20.07 1.98
C ARG A 129 20.65 -19.40 0.73
N ASN A 130 21.96 -19.15 0.70
CA ASN A 130 22.64 -18.51 -0.45
C ASN A 130 23.50 -19.48 -1.30
N LYS A 131 23.37 -20.79 -1.06
CA LYS A 131 24.11 -21.86 -1.73
C LYS A 131 23.46 -23.22 -1.46
N GLY A 132 23.88 -24.23 -2.22
CA GLY A 132 23.44 -25.62 -2.04
C GLY A 132 22.02 -25.87 -2.56
N GLU A 133 21.42 -26.97 -2.12
CA GLU A 133 20.09 -27.41 -2.59
C GLU A 133 18.96 -26.45 -2.21
N ASN A 134 19.09 -25.78 -1.06
CA ASN A 134 18.12 -24.81 -0.57
C ASN A 134 18.41 -23.36 -1.01
N ASP A 135 19.40 -23.12 -1.87
CA ASP A 135 19.73 -21.80 -2.41
C ASP A 135 18.45 -21.04 -2.85
N TYR A 136 18.22 -19.85 -2.31
CA TYR A 136 17.08 -18.96 -2.55
C TYR A 136 16.80 -18.64 -4.01
N LYS A 137 17.78 -18.82 -4.92
CA LYS A 137 17.54 -18.75 -6.38
C LYS A 137 16.66 -19.89 -6.90
N HIS A 138 16.55 -20.99 -6.17
CA HIS A 138 15.69 -22.11 -6.50
C HIS A 138 14.30 -21.86 -5.90
N MET A 139 13.28 -21.76 -6.76
CA MET A 139 11.88 -21.67 -6.33
C MET A 139 11.38 -22.95 -5.66
N GLN A 140 12.02 -24.09 -5.96
CA GLN A 140 11.72 -25.42 -5.43
C GLN A 140 10.33 -25.99 -5.81
N PHE A 141 9.73 -25.54 -6.92
CA PHE A 141 8.48 -26.12 -7.40
C PHE A 141 8.64 -27.52 -8.01
N ASP A 142 7.70 -28.41 -7.69
CA ASP A 142 7.45 -29.64 -8.44
C ASP A 142 6.57 -29.39 -9.69
N ASN A 143 6.17 -30.45 -10.40
CA ASN A 143 5.33 -30.30 -11.59
C ASN A 143 3.88 -29.92 -11.26
N LYS A 144 3.33 -30.37 -10.12
CA LYS A 144 1.95 -30.09 -9.73
C LYS A 144 1.80 -28.66 -9.22
N ASP A 145 2.79 -28.16 -8.49
CA ASP A 145 2.93 -26.76 -8.08
C ASP A 145 2.93 -25.83 -9.28
N ARG A 146 3.79 -26.12 -10.27
CA ARG A 146 3.87 -25.34 -11.51
C ARG A 146 2.54 -25.36 -12.25
N TYR A 147 1.94 -26.54 -12.40
CA TYR A 147 0.64 -26.67 -13.08
C TYR A 147 -0.43 -25.81 -12.41
N LEU A 148 -0.59 -25.90 -11.08
CA LEU A 148 -1.62 -25.15 -10.36
C LEU A 148 -1.32 -23.65 -10.29
N LEU A 149 -0.06 -23.23 -10.13
CA LEU A 149 0.32 -21.82 -10.14
C LEU A 149 0.15 -21.21 -11.53
N THR A 150 0.56 -21.92 -12.60
CA THR A 150 0.35 -21.47 -13.98
C THR A 150 -1.13 -21.44 -14.34
N LYS A 151 -1.91 -22.44 -13.92
CA LYS A 151 -3.38 -22.44 -14.10
C LYS A 151 -3.99 -21.21 -13.44
N LEU A 152 -3.59 -20.89 -12.19
CA LEU A 152 -4.06 -19.70 -11.48
C LEU A 152 -3.66 -18.42 -12.21
N MET A 153 -2.38 -18.28 -12.55
CA MET A 153 -1.81 -17.12 -13.25
C MET A 153 -2.51 -16.83 -14.58
N THR A 154 -2.86 -17.87 -15.34
CA THR A 154 -3.44 -17.75 -16.69
C THR A 154 -4.96 -17.61 -16.69
N MET A 155 -5.62 -17.61 -15.52
CA MET A 155 -7.05 -17.31 -15.44
C MET A 155 -7.31 -15.86 -15.88
N PRO A 156 -8.20 -15.62 -16.87
CA PRO A 156 -8.51 -14.27 -17.31
C PRO A 156 -9.22 -13.49 -16.20
N GLU A 157 -9.07 -12.17 -16.21
CA GLU A 157 -9.70 -11.29 -15.21
C GLU A 157 -11.23 -11.47 -15.15
N SER A 158 -11.85 -11.70 -16.32
CA SER A 158 -13.28 -11.97 -16.44
C SER A 158 -13.75 -13.21 -15.68
N ASP A 159 -12.84 -14.11 -15.31
CA ASP A 159 -13.13 -15.34 -14.59
C ASP A 159 -12.72 -15.27 -13.11
N GLU A 160 -12.31 -14.11 -12.58
CA GLU A 160 -11.82 -13.99 -11.20
C GLU A 160 -12.84 -14.50 -10.17
N ALA A 161 -14.14 -14.32 -10.41
CA ALA A 161 -15.21 -14.82 -9.55
C ALA A 161 -15.22 -16.36 -9.38
N LYS A 162 -14.52 -17.12 -10.23
CA LYS A 162 -14.30 -18.56 -10.00
C LYS A 162 -13.42 -18.85 -8.77
N LEU A 163 -12.78 -17.82 -8.21
CA LEU A 163 -11.98 -17.86 -6.99
C LEU A 163 -12.72 -17.31 -5.76
N ASP A 164 -14.02 -17.03 -5.87
CA ASP A 164 -14.84 -16.53 -4.75
C ASP A 164 -14.69 -17.42 -3.51
N ASP A 165 -14.29 -16.80 -2.40
CA ASP A 165 -14.04 -17.43 -1.10
C ASP A 165 -13.01 -18.59 -1.11
N ILE A 166 -12.20 -18.72 -2.17
CA ILE A 166 -11.13 -19.72 -2.25
C ILE A 166 -9.84 -19.17 -1.64
N SER A 167 -9.36 -19.86 -0.59
CA SER A 167 -8.04 -19.60 0.00
C SER A 167 -6.90 -20.19 -0.85
N ILE A 168 -5.68 -19.67 -0.66
CA ILE A 168 -4.47 -20.23 -1.28
C ILE A 168 -4.29 -21.70 -0.86
N GLU A 169 -4.56 -22.03 0.41
CA GLU A 169 -4.53 -23.41 0.92
C GLU A 169 -5.46 -24.35 0.16
N GLN A 170 -6.70 -23.93 -0.09
CA GLN A 170 -7.68 -24.72 -0.84
C GLN A 170 -7.29 -24.87 -2.31
N TRP A 171 -6.76 -23.81 -2.94
CA TRP A 171 -6.32 -23.90 -4.34
C TRP A 171 -5.18 -24.91 -4.54
N PHE A 172 -4.25 -24.99 -3.58
CA PHE A 172 -3.14 -25.94 -3.60
C PHE A 172 -3.37 -27.18 -2.70
N GLU A 173 -4.63 -27.52 -2.37
CA GLU A 173 -4.96 -28.67 -1.49
C GLU A 173 -4.34 -29.98 -1.99
N ASP A 174 -4.25 -30.06 -3.31
CA ASP A 174 -3.81 -31.20 -4.09
C ASP A 174 -2.27 -31.31 -4.14
N THR A 175 -1.54 -30.25 -3.75
CA THR A 175 -0.07 -30.22 -3.63
C THR A 175 0.36 -29.45 -2.38
N PRO A 176 0.25 -30.04 -1.18
CA PRO A 176 0.70 -29.39 0.06
C PRO A 176 2.19 -29.04 0.06
N HIS A 177 2.98 -29.68 -0.82
CA HIS A 177 4.39 -29.38 -1.07
C HIS A 177 4.63 -27.90 -1.41
N PHE A 178 3.71 -27.23 -2.11
CA PHE A 178 3.81 -25.81 -2.45
C PHE A 178 4.18 -24.93 -1.25
N PHE A 179 3.63 -25.25 -0.07
CA PHE A 179 3.84 -24.50 1.18
C PHE A 179 5.18 -24.77 1.88
N THR A 180 6.02 -25.62 1.28
CA THR A 180 7.38 -25.91 1.75
C THR A 180 8.45 -25.35 0.80
N THR A 181 8.02 -24.70 -0.28
CA THR A 181 8.91 -24.16 -1.31
C THR A 181 9.52 -22.82 -0.88
N ASN A 182 10.76 -22.56 -1.33
CA ASN A 182 11.37 -21.24 -1.23
C ASN A 182 10.47 -20.13 -1.79
N PHE A 183 9.77 -20.38 -2.91
CA PHE A 183 8.81 -19.39 -3.45
C PHE A 183 7.76 -19.02 -2.41
N TRP A 184 7.09 -20.00 -1.79
CA TRP A 184 6.06 -19.73 -0.81
C TRP A 184 6.60 -18.95 0.39
N TYR A 185 7.75 -19.36 0.94
CA TYR A 185 8.37 -18.65 2.07
C TYR A 185 8.73 -17.21 1.72
N MET A 186 9.27 -16.95 0.53
CA MET A 186 9.56 -15.58 0.09
C MET A 186 8.27 -14.79 -0.14
N TRP A 187 7.28 -15.37 -0.81
CA TRP A 187 6.05 -14.67 -1.17
C TRP A 187 5.21 -14.31 0.05
N GLU A 188 4.96 -15.28 0.95
CA GLU A 188 4.13 -15.07 2.15
C GLU A 188 4.73 -14.00 3.08
N THR A 189 6.07 -13.99 3.23
CA THR A 189 6.76 -13.06 4.12
C THR A 189 6.98 -11.68 3.50
N THR A 190 7.05 -11.58 2.16
CA THR A 190 7.14 -10.27 1.49
C THR A 190 5.86 -9.48 1.66
N PHE A 191 4.71 -10.15 1.55
CA PHE A 191 3.39 -9.51 1.49
C PHE A 191 2.51 -9.77 2.71
N ALA A 192 3.06 -10.43 3.74
CA ALA A 192 2.35 -10.83 4.97
C ALA A 192 1.07 -11.66 4.69
N PHE A 193 1.10 -12.51 3.67
CA PHE A 193 0.00 -13.41 3.35
C PHE A 193 -0.02 -14.60 4.30
N LYS A 194 -1.22 -15.13 4.58
CA LYS A 194 -1.40 -16.43 5.23
C LYS A 194 -1.87 -17.43 4.17
N ARG A 195 -1.67 -18.72 4.43
CA ARG A 195 -2.21 -19.80 3.59
C ARG A 195 -3.74 -19.72 3.43
N VAL A 196 -4.43 -19.23 4.46
CA VAL A 196 -5.89 -19.02 4.49
C VAL A 196 -6.35 -17.71 3.84
N SER A 197 -5.44 -16.89 3.30
CA SER A 197 -5.78 -15.67 2.57
C SER A 197 -6.30 -15.99 1.16
N SER A 198 -6.94 -15.00 0.52
CA SER A 198 -7.56 -15.14 -0.82
C SER A 198 -6.55 -15.54 -1.91
N ALA A 199 -6.91 -16.54 -2.71
CA ALA A 199 -6.17 -16.94 -3.90
C ALA A 199 -6.25 -15.91 -5.04
N MET A 200 -7.27 -15.03 -5.05
CA MET A 200 -7.38 -13.94 -6.04
C MET A 200 -6.15 -13.04 -6.00
N GLU A 201 -5.64 -12.71 -4.81
CA GLU A 201 -4.49 -11.81 -4.69
C GLU A 201 -3.18 -12.46 -5.15
N LEU A 202 -3.01 -13.78 -4.96
CA LEU A 202 -1.88 -14.51 -5.55
C LEU A 202 -1.98 -14.50 -7.09
N ARG A 203 -3.18 -14.68 -7.65
CA ARG A 203 -3.42 -14.55 -9.10
C ARG A 203 -3.05 -13.14 -9.60
N ARG A 204 -3.54 -12.10 -8.92
CA ARG A 204 -3.26 -10.70 -9.25
C ARG A 204 -1.77 -10.41 -9.16
N TYR A 205 -1.08 -10.90 -8.14
CA TYR A 205 0.38 -10.79 -8.04
C TYR A 205 1.08 -11.40 -9.25
N MET A 206 0.72 -12.63 -9.64
CA MET A 206 1.36 -13.31 -10.77
C MET A 206 1.12 -12.62 -12.13
N ASN A 207 0.14 -11.71 -12.23
CA ASN A 207 -0.10 -10.89 -13.41
C ASN A 207 0.51 -9.49 -13.29
N ARG A 208 0.27 -8.81 -12.17
CA ARG A 208 0.65 -7.42 -11.94
C ARG A 208 2.13 -7.25 -11.61
N MET A 209 2.70 -8.20 -10.88
CA MET A 209 4.10 -8.22 -10.43
C MET A 209 4.91 -9.27 -11.17
N ILE A 210 4.55 -9.58 -12.42
CA ILE A 210 5.20 -10.66 -13.18
C ILE A 210 6.70 -10.41 -13.40
N LEU A 211 7.12 -9.15 -13.50
CA LEU A 211 8.54 -8.80 -13.57
C LEU A 211 9.27 -9.16 -12.27
N GLU A 212 8.61 -8.99 -11.12
CA GLU A 212 9.16 -9.30 -9.80
C GLU A 212 9.28 -10.78 -9.52
N PHE A 213 8.52 -11.63 -10.21
CA PHE A 213 8.62 -13.09 -10.03
C PHE A 213 10.06 -13.59 -10.21
N SER A 214 10.80 -13.04 -11.18
CA SER A 214 12.20 -13.39 -11.45
C SER A 214 13.21 -12.77 -10.47
N ARG A 215 12.78 -11.75 -9.71
CA ARG A 215 13.61 -10.94 -8.81
C ARG A 215 13.28 -11.12 -7.33
N ILE A 216 12.24 -11.89 -6.99
CA ILE A 216 11.65 -12.02 -5.64
C ILE A 216 12.67 -12.40 -4.56
N GLN A 217 13.68 -13.20 -4.91
CA GLN A 217 14.73 -13.66 -3.99
C GLN A 217 15.72 -12.57 -3.60
N THR A 218 15.91 -11.56 -4.46
CA THR A 218 16.81 -10.43 -4.22
C THR A 218 16.06 -9.14 -3.85
N LEU A 219 14.76 -9.09 -4.10
CA LEU A 219 13.93 -7.89 -3.98
C LEU A 219 14.46 -6.70 -4.81
N ALA A 220 15.19 -6.96 -5.89
CA ALA A 220 15.88 -5.91 -6.65
C ALA A 220 14.94 -4.96 -7.43
N GLY A 221 13.64 -5.26 -7.55
CA GLY A 221 12.64 -4.33 -8.05
C GLY A 221 11.90 -3.55 -6.96
N VAL A 222 12.23 -3.74 -5.68
CA VAL A 222 11.63 -2.93 -4.61
C VAL A 222 12.24 -1.54 -4.64
N THR A 223 11.38 -0.53 -4.79
CA THR A 223 11.72 0.88 -4.68
C THR A 223 11.52 1.37 -3.25
N ARG A 224 12.49 2.12 -2.72
CA ARG A 224 12.48 2.68 -1.37
C ARG A 224 12.44 4.21 -1.38
N SER A 225 11.74 4.79 -0.41
CA SER A 225 11.84 6.22 -0.10
C SER A 225 13.03 6.50 0.83
N PRO A 226 13.57 7.73 0.86
CA PRO A 226 14.69 8.10 1.73
C PRO A 226 14.43 7.86 3.23
N TYR A 227 13.21 8.14 3.67
CA TYR A 227 12.74 7.94 5.04
C TYR A 227 11.54 6.99 5.07
N ASN A 228 10.92 6.83 6.24
CA ASN A 228 9.63 6.18 6.31
C ASN A 228 8.62 6.91 5.40
N GLN A 229 7.64 6.18 4.91
CA GLN A 229 6.68 6.73 3.94
C GLN A 229 5.70 7.74 4.56
N TYR A 230 5.70 7.97 5.88
CA TYR A 230 5.00 9.13 6.42
C TYR A 230 5.77 10.41 6.11
N GLU A 231 7.04 10.49 6.51
CA GLU A 231 7.90 11.64 6.25
C GLU A 231 8.15 11.85 4.75
N SER A 232 8.38 10.77 3.98
CA SER A 232 8.70 10.90 2.56
C SER A 232 7.50 11.06 1.63
N ILE A 233 6.26 10.79 2.07
CA ILE A 233 5.08 10.86 1.18
C ILE A 233 3.92 11.60 1.85
N ILE A 234 3.46 11.11 3.00
CA ILE A 234 2.24 11.63 3.63
C ILE A 234 2.41 13.08 4.05
N LEU A 235 3.52 13.41 4.73
CA LEU A 235 3.80 14.77 5.18
C LEU A 235 3.92 15.76 3.99
N PRO A 236 4.71 15.50 2.94
CA PRO A 236 4.72 16.33 1.72
C PRO A 236 3.33 16.53 1.10
N MET A 237 2.53 15.47 0.98
CA MET A 237 1.17 15.56 0.45
C MET A 237 0.28 16.46 1.32
N ARG A 238 0.34 16.30 2.65
CA ARG A 238 -0.42 17.13 3.58
C ARG A 238 0.00 18.60 3.48
N THR A 239 1.30 18.88 3.51
CA THR A 239 1.83 20.24 3.39
C THR A 239 1.42 20.89 2.07
N PHE A 240 1.48 20.15 0.95
CA PHE A 240 1.01 20.63 -0.35
C PHE A 240 -0.49 21.00 -0.32
N LEU A 241 -1.32 20.10 0.21
CA LEU A 241 -2.78 20.30 0.27
C LEU A 241 -3.17 21.44 1.23
N GLU A 242 -2.53 21.54 2.39
CA GLU A 242 -2.70 22.66 3.32
C GLU A 242 -2.33 24.00 2.66
N GLY A 243 -1.22 24.03 1.90
CA GLY A 243 -0.81 25.19 1.10
C GLY A 243 -1.80 25.57 -0.01
N LYS A 244 -2.68 24.64 -0.43
CA LYS A 244 -3.78 24.88 -1.37
C LYS A 244 -5.11 25.25 -0.68
N GLY A 245 -5.13 25.33 0.65
CA GLY A 245 -6.31 25.68 1.45
C GLY A 245 -7.22 24.51 1.83
N VAL A 246 -6.78 23.26 1.64
CA VAL A 246 -7.52 22.07 2.08
C VAL A 246 -7.65 22.07 3.60
N LYS A 247 -8.85 21.75 4.09
CA LYS A 247 -9.16 21.74 5.52
C LYS A 247 -8.91 20.35 6.10
N PHE A 248 -8.09 20.27 7.12
CA PHE A 248 -7.88 19.04 7.91
C PHE A 248 -8.60 19.16 9.25
N VAL A 249 -9.40 18.14 9.59
CA VAL A 249 -10.15 18.05 10.84
C VAL A 249 -9.83 16.71 11.49
N ASN A 250 -9.38 16.71 12.74
CA ASN A 250 -8.79 15.52 13.38
C ASN A 250 -9.59 15.04 14.61
N GLU A 251 -10.66 15.76 14.95
CA GLU A 251 -11.46 15.58 16.17
C GLU A 251 -12.88 15.05 15.87
N LEU A 252 -13.23 14.80 14.60
CA LEU A 252 -14.55 14.35 14.19
C LEU A 252 -14.55 12.87 13.84
N LYS A 253 -15.17 12.06 14.72
CA LYS A 253 -15.52 10.68 14.41
C LYS A 253 -16.88 10.65 13.68
N ILE A 254 -16.86 10.32 12.40
CA ILE A 254 -18.10 10.10 11.64
C ILE A 254 -18.77 8.81 12.12
N THR A 255 -20.03 8.90 12.54
CA THR A 255 -20.76 7.78 13.17
C THR A 255 -21.80 7.14 12.27
N GLU A 256 -22.34 7.88 11.30
CA GLU A 256 -23.44 7.42 10.46
C GLU A 256 -23.48 8.19 9.14
N PHE A 257 -23.88 7.52 8.07
CA PHE A 257 -24.27 8.17 6.82
C PHE A 257 -25.78 8.39 6.79
N VAL A 258 -26.21 9.61 6.47
CA VAL A 258 -27.63 9.93 6.29
C VAL A 258 -27.96 9.92 4.80
N PHE A 259 -28.64 8.87 4.35
CA PHE A 259 -29.07 8.74 2.96
C PHE A 259 -30.50 9.26 2.80
N LYS A 260 -30.72 10.06 1.76
CA LYS A 260 -32.09 10.40 1.34
C LYS A 260 -32.71 9.18 0.69
N ASP A 261 -33.82 8.70 1.25
CA ASP A 261 -34.60 7.63 0.64
C ASP A 261 -35.21 8.11 -0.69
N LYS A 262 -35.18 7.23 -1.70
CA LYS A 262 -35.92 7.43 -2.93
C LYS A 262 -37.21 6.61 -2.82
N LEU A 263 -38.27 7.23 -2.31
CA LEU A 263 -39.61 6.69 -2.50
C LEU A 263 -39.79 6.42 -4.00
N GLN A 264 -39.94 5.14 -4.37
CA GLN A 264 -40.44 4.77 -5.68
C GLN A 264 -41.76 5.53 -5.86
N GLN A 265 -41.79 6.46 -6.81
CA GLN A 265 -43.06 7.00 -7.28
C GLN A 265 -43.83 5.82 -7.87
N GLY A 266 -44.73 5.26 -7.07
CA GLY A 266 -45.77 4.38 -7.56
C GLY A 266 -46.55 5.11 -8.65
N GLY A 267 -46.45 4.59 -9.87
CA GLY A 267 -47.49 4.72 -10.88
C GLY A 267 -48.22 3.38 -10.96
N PRO A 268 -49.54 3.41 -11.24
CA PRO A 268 -50.50 2.35 -10.92
C PRO A 268 -50.21 0.99 -11.54
#